data_AF-A0A9P6QKQ4-F1
#
_entry.id   AF-A0A9P6QKQ4-F1
#
_cell.length_a   1.000
_cell.length_b   1.000
_cell.length_c   1.000
_cell.angle_alpha   90.00
_cell.angle_beta   90.00
_cell.angle_gamma   90.00
#
_symmetry.space_group_name_H-M   'P 1'
#
loop_
_entity.id
_entity.type
_entity.pdbx_description
1 polymer ?
#
loop_
_entity_poly.entity_id
_entity_poly.type
_entity_poly.pdbx_seq_one_letter_code
_entity_poly.pdbx_strand_id
1 'polypeptide(L)'
;MLSIIGQLSTVDDQAVSATSQALLKELQQEQAPATRLPYPLRNRLSLPTSSPTLTKVQKIPPLEYDLHQLRVLRLEQSRQAVYIPPMAKPSLRAKDDDLFALMEKTQDFLASERQVMLILGDSGAGKSTFNNHLEHRLWNDYKPGNPIPLFINLPAIDRPDQDMIAKQLKFHSFSDDQIMEIKLHRQLILICDGYDESQQLVNLHRTNFLNQPGQWNTKMIISCRTQFLGPDYHSRFVPQGEGSHYGRPAPHLFQEAVIAPFSKAQIENYVEQYVPLEPRTWNTKTYMDRLNAIPNLLDLVRNPFLLSLALEALPG
;
A
#
# COMPACT_ATOMS: atom_id res chain seq x y z
N MET A 1 -29.12 -27.60 9.29
CA MET A 1 -27.66 -27.68 9.05
C MET A 1 -27.13 -29.06 9.40
N LEU A 2 -27.37 -29.59 10.61
CA LEU A 2 -27.00 -30.95 11.01
C LEU A 2 -27.55 -32.07 10.09
N SER A 3 -28.79 -31.95 9.58
CA SER A 3 -29.35 -32.97 8.68
C SER A 3 -28.66 -33.03 7.31
N ILE A 4 -28.16 -31.90 6.81
CA ILE A 4 -27.46 -31.81 5.52
C ILE A 4 -26.03 -32.33 5.67
N ILE A 5 -25.35 -31.97 6.77
CA ILE A 5 -24.00 -32.49 7.08
C ILE A 5 -24.06 -34.01 7.32
N GLY A 6 -25.13 -34.51 7.95
CA GLY A 6 -25.42 -35.93 8.07
C GLY A 6 -25.52 -36.64 6.72
N GLN A 7 -26.24 -36.05 5.76
CA GLN A 7 -26.35 -36.60 4.40
C GLN A 7 -25.03 -36.55 3.61
N LEU A 8 -24.20 -35.53 3.84
CA LEU A 8 -22.88 -35.40 3.21
C LEU A 8 -21.84 -36.38 3.80
N SER A 9 -22.04 -36.83 5.04
CA SER A 9 -21.18 -37.84 5.67
C SER A 9 -21.35 -39.24 5.06
N THR A 10 -22.42 -39.46 4.29
CA THR A 10 -22.76 -40.74 3.65
C THR A 10 -22.54 -40.74 2.13
N VAL A 11 -21.87 -39.73 1.58
CA VAL A 11 -21.55 -39.66 0.15
C VAL A 11 -20.27 -40.46 -0.14
N ASP A 12 -20.24 -41.16 -1.28
CA ASP A 12 -19.13 -42.04 -1.71
C ASP A 12 -17.78 -41.31 -1.94
N ASP A 13 -17.79 -39.98 -1.96
CA ASP A 13 -16.58 -39.18 -2.02
C ASP A 13 -15.90 -39.15 -0.63
N GLN A 14 -14.75 -39.81 -0.53
CA GLN A 14 -13.99 -39.96 0.72
C GLN A 14 -13.57 -38.63 1.34
N ALA A 15 -13.25 -37.61 0.54
CA ALA A 15 -12.81 -36.31 1.06
C ALA A 15 -14.02 -35.53 1.64
N VAL A 16 -15.16 -35.61 0.96
CA VAL A 16 -16.41 -34.98 1.41
C VAL A 16 -16.97 -35.67 2.66
N SER A 17 -16.93 -37.01 2.69
CA SER A 17 -17.38 -37.80 3.84
C SER A 17 -16.51 -37.54 5.08
N ALA A 18 -15.18 -37.58 4.95
CA ALA A 18 -14.26 -37.34 6.07
C ALA A 18 -14.41 -35.93 6.65
N THR A 19 -14.53 -34.92 5.79
CA THR A 19 -14.71 -33.52 6.22
C THR A 19 -16.05 -33.32 6.93
N SER A 20 -17.11 -33.97 6.44
CA SER A 20 -18.45 -33.88 7.03
C SER A 20 -18.54 -34.56 8.41
N GLN A 21 -17.83 -35.69 8.58
CA GLN A 21 -17.76 -36.40 9.86
C GLN A 21 -16.98 -35.61 10.93
N ALA A 22 -15.90 -34.92 10.54
CA ALA A 22 -15.14 -34.06 11.45
C ALA A 22 -16.00 -32.89 11.97
N LEU A 23 -16.73 -32.24 11.07
CA LEU A 23 -17.65 -31.13 11.39
C LEU A 23 -18.80 -31.57 12.31
N LEU A 24 -19.33 -32.78 12.13
CA LEU A 24 -20.37 -33.34 13.00
C LEU A 24 -19.88 -33.57 14.44
N LYS A 25 -18.62 -33.98 14.62
CA LYS A 25 -18.03 -34.16 15.95
C LYS A 25 -17.82 -32.83 16.68
N GLU A 26 -17.36 -31.79 15.99
CA GLU A 26 -17.18 -30.45 16.59
C GLU A 26 -18.52 -29.85 17.04
N LEU A 27 -19.55 -29.95 16.20
CA LEU A 27 -20.88 -29.43 16.52
C LEU A 27 -21.57 -30.16 17.69
N GLN A 28 -21.21 -31.42 17.96
CA GLN A 28 -21.72 -32.17 19.11
C GLN A 28 -21.01 -31.80 20.42
N GLN A 29 -19.80 -31.24 20.37
CA GLN A 29 -19.04 -30.83 21.56
C GLN A 29 -19.43 -29.46 22.11
N GLU A 30 -20.09 -28.60 21.33
CA GLU A 30 -20.38 -27.20 21.71
C GLU A 30 -21.74 -26.95 22.41
N GLN A 31 -22.45 -27.99 22.87
CA GLN A 31 -23.69 -27.82 23.66
C GLN A 31 -23.45 -27.40 25.13
N ALA A 32 -22.73 -26.29 25.36
CA ALA A 32 -22.66 -25.60 26.67
C ALA A 32 -23.12 -24.12 26.54
N PRO A 33 -23.78 -23.53 27.55
CA PRO A 33 -24.75 -22.47 27.33
C PRO A 33 -24.15 -21.09 27.02
N ALA A 34 -24.86 -20.40 26.12
CA ALA A 34 -24.46 -19.18 25.42
C ALA A 34 -24.51 -17.90 26.27
N THR A 35 -23.45 -17.08 26.17
CA THR A 35 -23.52 -15.63 26.39
C THR A 35 -23.79 -14.91 25.08
N ARG A 36 -24.92 -14.21 25.02
CA ARG A 36 -25.43 -13.42 23.88
C ARG A 36 -24.50 -12.24 23.58
N LEU A 37 -23.96 -12.18 22.36
CA LEU A 37 -23.44 -10.95 21.75
C LEU A 37 -24.37 -10.51 20.61
N PRO A 38 -24.61 -9.21 20.41
CA PRO A 38 -25.41 -8.72 19.30
C PRO A 38 -24.55 -8.81 18.02
N TYR A 39 -25.15 -9.32 16.95
CA TYR A 39 -24.60 -9.61 15.61
C TYR A 39 -24.34 -11.11 15.33
N PRO A 40 -24.91 -11.66 14.24
CA PRO A 40 -24.81 -13.08 13.94
C PRO A 40 -23.39 -13.44 13.49
N LEU A 41 -22.69 -14.15 14.37
CA LEU A 41 -21.64 -15.15 14.13
C LEU A 41 -20.74 -14.94 12.89
N ARG A 42 -19.55 -14.39 13.13
CA ARG A 42 -18.39 -14.49 12.22
C ARG A 42 -18.11 -15.96 11.88
N ASN A 43 -18.18 -16.30 10.61
CA ASN A 43 -17.54 -17.52 10.08
C ASN A 43 -16.03 -17.44 10.32
N ARG A 44 -15.48 -18.35 11.12
CA ARG A 44 -14.04 -18.59 11.28
C ARG A 44 -13.54 -19.57 10.21
N LEU A 45 -13.83 -19.28 8.93
CA LEU A 45 -13.26 -20.04 7.82
C LEU A 45 -12.43 -19.08 6.95
N SER A 46 -11.25 -19.53 6.54
CA SER A 46 -10.38 -18.81 5.61
C SER A 46 -11.11 -18.54 4.30
N LEU A 47 -10.92 -17.34 3.74
CA LEU A 47 -11.49 -16.96 2.45
C LEU A 47 -11.04 -17.96 1.36
N PRO A 48 -11.96 -18.54 0.59
CA PRO A 48 -11.62 -19.54 -0.42
C PRO A 48 -10.82 -18.90 -1.56
N THR A 49 -9.69 -19.50 -1.90
CA THR A 49 -8.75 -19.00 -2.91
C THR A 49 -9.20 -19.24 -4.36
N SER A 50 -10.19 -20.09 -4.61
CA SER A 50 -10.40 -20.63 -5.97
C SER A 50 -11.85 -20.77 -6.45
N SER A 51 -12.89 -20.37 -5.68
CA SER A 51 -14.27 -20.65 -6.11
C SER A 51 -15.30 -19.58 -5.73
N PRO A 52 -15.94 -18.92 -6.72
CA PRO A 52 -17.05 -18.00 -6.49
C PRO A 52 -18.31 -18.70 -5.95
N THR A 53 -18.44 -20.02 -6.14
CA THR A 53 -19.54 -20.84 -5.59
C THR A 53 -19.38 -21.02 -4.08
N LEU A 54 -18.17 -21.23 -3.58
CA LEU A 54 -17.89 -21.29 -2.12
C LEU A 54 -18.17 -19.95 -1.43
N THR A 55 -17.90 -18.82 -2.09
CA THR A 55 -18.22 -17.46 -1.63
C THR A 55 -19.73 -17.26 -1.40
N LYS A 56 -20.56 -17.74 -2.34
CA LYS A 56 -22.04 -17.71 -2.22
C LYS A 56 -22.55 -18.59 -1.07
N VAL A 57 -21.90 -19.73 -0.83
CA VAL A 57 -22.24 -20.65 0.28
C VAL A 57 -21.82 -20.05 1.64
N GLN A 58 -20.72 -19.27 1.68
CA GLN A 58 -20.20 -18.64 2.89
C GLN A 58 -20.77 -17.23 3.19
N LYS A 59 -21.67 -16.70 2.35
CA LYS A 59 -22.25 -15.35 2.45
C LYS A 59 -21.21 -14.22 2.50
N ILE A 60 -20.05 -14.39 1.86
CA ILE A 60 -19.06 -13.30 1.76
C ILE A 60 -19.61 -12.26 0.77
N PRO A 61 -19.68 -10.96 1.12
CA PRO A 61 -20.11 -9.93 0.19
C PRO A 61 -19.24 -9.95 -1.08
N PRO A 62 -19.81 -9.86 -2.30
CA PRO A 62 -19.04 -9.92 -3.55
C PRO A 62 -17.82 -8.99 -3.57
N LEU A 63 -17.96 -7.78 -3.03
CA LEU A 63 -16.88 -6.80 -2.91
C LEU A 63 -15.66 -7.34 -2.12
N GLU A 64 -15.87 -8.01 -0.97
CA GLU A 64 -14.75 -8.52 -0.16
C GLU A 64 -14.02 -9.69 -0.82
N TYR A 65 -14.71 -10.44 -1.67
CA TYR A 65 -14.07 -11.47 -2.48
C TYR A 65 -13.13 -10.86 -3.52
N ASP A 66 -13.57 -9.85 -4.27
CA ASP A 66 -12.73 -9.20 -5.28
C ASP A 66 -11.59 -8.38 -4.66
N LEU A 67 -11.81 -7.78 -3.48
CA LEU A 67 -10.74 -7.19 -2.68
C LEU A 67 -9.72 -8.24 -2.21
N HIS A 68 -10.15 -9.45 -1.86
CA HIS A 68 -9.24 -10.54 -1.54
C HIS A 68 -8.40 -10.96 -2.77
N GLN A 69 -9.01 -11.05 -3.95
CA GLN A 69 -8.27 -11.35 -5.18
C GLN A 69 -7.24 -10.25 -5.49
N LEU A 70 -7.64 -8.97 -5.37
CA LEU A 70 -6.72 -7.84 -5.52
C LEU A 70 -5.57 -7.92 -4.50
N ARG A 71 -5.87 -8.22 -3.23
CA ARG A 71 -4.87 -8.40 -2.18
C ARG A 71 -3.84 -9.47 -2.56
N VAL A 72 -4.28 -10.66 -2.97
CA VAL A 72 -3.38 -11.76 -3.36
C VAL A 72 -2.47 -11.30 -4.51
N LEU A 73 -3.06 -10.72 -5.56
CA LEU A 73 -2.32 -10.20 -6.71
C LEU A 73 -1.25 -9.18 -6.30
N ARG A 74 -1.60 -8.20 -5.46
CA ARG A 74 -0.67 -7.13 -5.03
C ARG A 74 0.44 -7.66 -4.13
N LEU A 75 0.15 -8.61 -3.24
CA LEU A 75 1.17 -9.23 -2.38
C LEU A 75 2.18 -10.07 -3.17
N GLU A 76 1.76 -10.71 -4.26
CA GLU A 76 2.66 -11.42 -5.16
C GLU A 76 3.56 -10.47 -5.97
N GLN A 77 3.00 -9.36 -6.46
CA GLN A 77 3.71 -8.37 -7.28
C GLN A 77 4.70 -7.49 -6.51
N SER A 78 4.51 -7.32 -5.20
CA SER A 78 5.28 -6.37 -4.37
C SER A 78 6.50 -6.98 -3.67
N ARG A 79 6.92 -8.19 -4.06
CA ARG A 79 8.14 -8.82 -3.52
C ARG A 79 9.38 -8.01 -3.87
N GLN A 80 9.97 -7.41 -2.85
CA GLN A 80 11.23 -6.68 -2.94
C GLN A 80 12.37 -7.55 -2.40
N ALA A 81 13.42 -7.74 -3.19
CA ALA A 81 14.57 -8.53 -2.78
C ALA A 81 15.39 -7.83 -1.68
N VAL A 82 15.50 -6.50 -1.75
CA VAL A 82 16.11 -5.63 -0.73
C VAL A 82 15.15 -4.51 -0.40
N TYR A 83 14.96 -4.24 0.89
CA TYR A 83 14.23 -3.06 1.36
C TYR A 83 14.93 -2.43 2.56
N ILE A 84 15.30 -1.17 2.40
CA ILE A 84 15.85 -0.35 3.47
C ILE A 84 14.84 0.74 3.80
N PRO A 85 14.33 0.79 5.05
CA PRO A 85 13.40 1.84 5.48
C PRO A 85 14.01 3.23 5.26
N PRO A 86 13.38 4.11 4.47
CA PRO A 86 13.90 5.45 4.23
C PRO A 86 13.70 6.34 5.45
N MET A 87 14.69 7.19 5.69
CA MET A 87 14.57 8.33 6.59
C MET A 87 14.06 9.53 5.78
N ALA A 88 13.39 10.46 6.45
CA ALA A 88 12.88 11.67 5.81
C ALA A 88 12.96 12.85 6.77
N LYS A 89 12.90 14.06 6.19
CA LYS A 89 12.80 15.33 6.90
C LYS A 89 11.46 16.01 6.61
N PRO A 90 10.97 16.94 7.46
CA PRO A 90 9.59 17.42 7.36
C PRO A 90 9.33 18.36 6.18
N SER A 91 10.37 18.96 5.59
CA SER A 91 10.23 19.78 4.39
C SER A 91 11.56 19.98 3.68
N LEU A 92 11.53 20.55 2.47
CA LEU A 92 12.74 20.89 1.71
C LEU A 92 13.68 21.84 2.45
N ARG A 93 13.13 22.71 3.30
CA ARG A 93 13.88 23.71 4.08
C ARG A 93 14.35 23.20 5.43
N ALA A 94 13.92 22.01 5.84
CA ALA A 94 14.35 21.43 7.10
C ALA A 94 15.84 21.06 7.05
N LYS A 95 16.47 21.14 8.22
CA LYS A 95 17.88 20.75 8.40
C LYS A 95 18.02 19.24 8.19
N ASP A 96 19.19 18.82 7.73
CA ASP A 96 19.44 17.41 7.42
C ASP A 96 19.55 16.51 8.67
N ASP A 97 19.67 17.10 9.86
CA ASP A 97 19.67 16.37 11.14
C ASP A 97 18.26 16.16 11.72
N ASP A 98 17.24 16.81 11.15
CA ASP A 98 15.82 16.67 11.55
C ASP A 98 15.18 15.49 10.81
N LEU A 99 15.70 14.29 11.10
CA LEU A 99 15.31 13.05 10.44
C LEU A 99 14.32 12.24 11.29
N PHE A 100 13.35 11.63 10.60
CA PHE A 100 12.43 10.65 11.15
C PHE A 100 12.28 9.46 10.21
N ALA A 101 11.83 8.32 10.74
CA ALA A 101 11.47 7.17 9.92
C ALA A 101 10.22 7.51 9.08
N LEU A 102 10.32 7.40 7.76
CA LEU A 102 9.21 7.80 6.88
C LEU A 102 7.95 6.95 7.12
N MET A 103 8.13 5.64 7.36
CA MET A 103 7.02 4.73 7.61
C MET A 103 6.22 5.10 8.86
N GLU A 104 6.90 5.41 9.98
CA GLU A 104 6.24 5.84 11.22
C GLU A 104 5.47 7.13 10.98
N LYS A 105 6.09 8.09 10.29
CA LYS A 105 5.45 9.36 9.96
C LYS A 105 4.23 9.22 9.04
N THR A 106 4.26 8.25 8.14
CA THR A 106 3.12 7.88 7.30
C THR A 106 2.01 7.23 8.12
N GLN A 107 2.33 6.41 9.12
CA GLN A 107 1.34 5.84 10.03
C GLN A 107 0.65 6.92 10.88
N ASP A 108 1.41 7.88 11.41
CA ASP A 108 0.86 9.04 12.10
C ASP A 108 -0.08 9.84 11.20
N PHE A 109 0.29 10.02 9.93
CA PHE A 109 -0.56 10.67 8.94
C PHE A 109 -1.88 9.92 8.74
N LEU A 110 -1.82 8.60 8.51
CA LEU A 110 -2.99 7.75 8.28
C LEU A 110 -3.94 7.75 9.49
N ALA A 111 -3.41 7.86 10.71
CA ALA A 111 -4.18 7.92 11.95
C ALA A 111 -4.71 9.32 12.30
N SER A 112 -4.24 10.37 11.63
CA SER A 112 -4.63 11.77 11.87
C SER A 112 -5.84 12.20 11.04
N GLU A 113 -6.33 13.43 11.23
CA GLU A 113 -7.35 14.05 10.38
C GLU A 113 -6.83 14.56 9.03
N ARG A 114 -5.51 14.52 8.80
CA ARG A 114 -4.91 15.01 7.55
C ARG A 114 -5.37 14.20 6.34
N GLN A 115 -5.46 14.82 5.18
CA GLN A 115 -6.01 14.20 3.98
C GLN A 115 -4.95 13.89 2.93
N VAL A 116 -3.92 14.72 2.82
CA VAL A 116 -2.87 14.56 1.79
C VAL A 116 -1.49 14.56 2.43
N MET A 117 -0.69 13.55 2.11
CA MET A 117 0.74 13.48 2.41
C MET A 117 1.54 13.50 1.11
N LEU A 118 2.40 14.49 0.95
CA LEU A 118 3.34 14.58 -0.17
C LEU A 118 4.69 13.97 0.22
N ILE A 119 5.15 12.99 -0.54
CA ILE A 119 6.47 12.37 -0.41
C ILE A 119 7.38 12.89 -1.51
N LEU A 120 8.40 13.63 -1.12
CA LEU A 120 9.41 14.20 -2.00
C LEU A 120 10.71 13.42 -1.93
N GLY A 121 11.51 13.57 -2.97
CA GLY A 121 12.84 13.00 -3.06
C GLY A 121 13.33 13.03 -4.49
N ASP A 122 14.64 12.95 -4.66
CA ASP A 122 15.26 13.01 -5.98
C ASP A 122 14.97 11.76 -6.81
N SER A 123 15.35 11.79 -8.10
CA SER A 123 15.31 10.59 -8.93
C SER A 123 16.12 9.47 -8.27
N GLY A 124 15.58 8.25 -8.22
CA GLY A 124 16.26 7.12 -7.58
C GLY A 124 16.26 7.11 -6.04
N ALA A 125 15.69 8.11 -5.37
CA ALA A 125 15.67 8.19 -3.90
C ALA A 125 14.85 7.09 -3.18
N GLY A 126 14.15 6.22 -3.92
CA GLY A 126 13.37 5.11 -3.34
C GLY A 126 11.90 5.41 -3.05
N LYS A 127 11.31 6.47 -3.64
CA LYS A 127 9.89 6.82 -3.48
C LYS A 127 8.95 5.67 -3.89
N SER A 128 9.11 5.14 -5.11
CA SER A 128 8.31 4.01 -5.61
C SER A 128 8.51 2.74 -4.78
N THR A 129 9.75 2.47 -4.35
CA THR A 129 10.08 1.36 -3.45
C THR A 129 9.34 1.48 -2.12
N PHE A 130 9.33 2.68 -1.52
CA PHE A 130 8.58 2.96 -0.30
C PHE A 130 7.07 2.78 -0.51
N ASN A 131 6.52 3.33 -1.59
CA ASN A 131 5.08 3.24 -1.90
C ASN A 131 4.62 1.79 -2.08
N ASN A 132 5.39 0.97 -2.81
CA ASN A 132 5.11 -0.46 -2.97
C ASN A 132 5.18 -1.21 -1.63
N HIS A 133 6.17 -0.90 -0.79
CA HIS A 133 6.30 -1.52 0.53
C HIS A 133 5.16 -1.12 1.48
N LEU A 134 4.75 0.16 1.44
CA LEU A 134 3.59 0.65 2.18
C LEU A 134 2.32 -0.09 1.77
N GLU A 135 2.07 -0.22 0.47
CA GLU A 135 0.90 -0.96 -0.01
C GLU A 135 0.93 -2.42 0.44
N HIS A 136 2.07 -3.10 0.30
CA HIS A 136 2.26 -4.48 0.76
C HIS A 136 1.93 -4.62 2.26
N ARG A 137 2.40 -3.68 3.10
CA ARG A 137 2.09 -3.67 4.53
C ARG A 137 0.59 -3.48 4.79
N LEU A 138 -0.02 -2.49 4.15
CA LEU A 138 -1.45 -2.21 4.32
C LEU A 138 -2.33 -3.39 3.87
N TRP A 139 -1.96 -4.09 2.80
CA TRP A 139 -2.66 -5.30 2.37
C TRP A 139 -2.49 -6.47 3.33
N ASN A 140 -1.31 -6.63 3.92
CA ASN A 140 -1.11 -7.66 4.95
C ASN A 140 -1.99 -7.41 6.19
N ASP A 141 -2.06 -6.15 6.62
CA ASP A 141 -2.83 -5.71 7.78
C ASP A 141 -4.35 -5.55 7.49
N TYR A 142 -4.75 -5.62 6.22
CA TYR A 142 -6.14 -5.43 5.79
C TYR A 142 -7.09 -6.46 6.40
N LYS A 143 -8.23 -5.96 6.88
CA LYS A 143 -9.37 -6.72 7.38
C LYS A 143 -10.65 -6.18 6.72
N PRO A 144 -11.68 -7.02 6.49
CA PRO A 144 -12.94 -6.55 5.94
C PRO A 144 -13.50 -5.34 6.70
N GLY A 145 -13.90 -4.30 5.97
CA GLY A 145 -14.36 -3.03 6.52
C GLY A 145 -13.27 -1.99 6.80
N ASN A 146 -11.98 -2.37 6.85
CA ASN A 146 -10.89 -1.39 6.96
C ASN A 146 -10.77 -0.55 5.68
N PRO A 147 -10.03 0.58 5.74
CA PRO A 147 -9.68 1.36 4.55
C PRO A 147 -8.97 0.49 3.51
N ILE A 148 -9.38 0.64 2.24
CA ILE A 148 -8.89 -0.15 1.12
C ILE A 148 -7.63 0.52 0.55
N PRO A 149 -6.46 -0.15 0.54
CA PRO A 149 -5.28 0.36 -0.14
C PRO A 149 -5.50 0.34 -1.65
N LEU A 150 -5.15 1.42 -2.34
CA LEU A 150 -5.22 1.49 -3.80
C LEU A 150 -3.97 2.18 -4.34
N PHE A 151 -3.05 1.38 -4.87
CA PHE A 151 -1.88 1.89 -5.57
C PHE A 151 -2.23 2.35 -6.98
N ILE A 152 -1.77 3.54 -7.34
CA ILE A 152 -2.01 4.19 -8.62
C ILE A 152 -0.65 4.65 -9.16
N ASN A 153 -0.22 4.03 -10.26
CA ASN A 153 0.89 4.52 -11.07
C ASN A 153 0.39 5.66 -11.95
N LEU A 154 0.58 6.92 -11.53
CA LEU A 154 -0.02 8.09 -12.19
C LEU A 154 0.35 8.20 -13.69
N PRO A 155 1.61 7.97 -14.12
CA PRO A 155 1.99 7.94 -15.53
C PRO A 155 1.26 6.89 -16.38
N ALA A 156 0.77 5.80 -15.77
CA ALA A 156 0.07 4.73 -16.46
C ALA A 156 -1.44 4.97 -16.60
N ILE A 157 -1.98 6.01 -15.97
CA ILE A 157 -3.39 6.38 -16.06
C ILE A 157 -3.56 7.52 -17.06
N ASP A 158 -4.42 7.31 -18.06
CA ASP A 158 -4.87 8.41 -18.91
C ASP A 158 -5.72 9.41 -18.11
N ARG A 159 -5.41 10.70 -18.23
CA ARG A 159 -6.11 11.80 -17.55
C ARG A 159 -6.32 11.51 -16.05
N PRO A 160 -5.25 11.42 -15.24
CA PRO A 160 -5.37 11.16 -13.81
C PRO A 160 -6.06 12.32 -13.06
N ASP A 161 -6.21 13.47 -13.70
CA ASP A 161 -7.05 14.58 -13.24
C ASP A 161 -8.55 14.24 -13.23
N GLN A 162 -8.98 13.14 -13.86
CA GLN A 162 -10.38 12.76 -14.03
C GLN A 162 -10.62 11.29 -13.67
N ASP A 163 -11.46 11.06 -12.65
CA ASP A 163 -11.96 9.74 -12.23
C ASP A 163 -10.87 8.67 -12.03
N MET A 164 -9.69 9.05 -11.53
CA MET A 164 -8.54 8.14 -11.43
C MET A 164 -8.83 6.88 -10.61
N ILE A 165 -9.63 7.01 -9.54
CA ILE A 165 -10.00 5.89 -8.67
C ILE A 165 -10.87 4.90 -9.42
N ALA A 166 -11.92 5.37 -10.11
CA ALA A 166 -12.81 4.50 -10.87
C ALA A 166 -12.05 3.81 -12.01
N LYS A 167 -11.16 4.53 -12.71
CA LYS A 167 -10.29 3.96 -13.76
C LYS A 167 -9.41 2.84 -13.20
N GLN A 168 -8.76 3.07 -12.05
CA GLN A 168 -7.92 2.06 -11.42
C GLN A 168 -8.73 0.84 -10.95
N LEU A 169 -9.90 1.04 -10.36
CA LEU A 169 -10.78 -0.07 -9.94
C LEU A 169 -11.30 -0.86 -11.15
N LYS A 170 -11.67 -0.20 -12.24
CA LYS A 170 -12.04 -0.87 -13.51
C LYS A 170 -10.90 -1.67 -14.10
N PHE A 171 -9.67 -1.15 -14.05
CA PHE A 171 -8.48 -1.89 -14.44
C PHE A 171 -8.30 -3.19 -13.64
N HIS A 172 -8.70 -3.18 -12.36
CA HIS A 172 -8.75 -4.37 -11.51
C HIS A 172 -10.05 -5.18 -11.60
N SER A 173 -10.86 -4.95 -12.64
CA SER A 173 -12.10 -5.70 -12.93
C SER A 173 -13.23 -5.54 -11.90
N PHE A 174 -13.25 -4.46 -11.12
CA PHE A 174 -14.41 -4.14 -10.27
C PHE A 174 -15.58 -3.65 -11.11
N SER A 175 -16.79 -4.10 -10.79
CA SER A 175 -18.03 -3.69 -11.48
C SER A 175 -18.44 -2.26 -11.10
N ASP A 176 -19.29 -1.63 -11.92
CA ASP A 176 -19.80 -0.28 -11.62
C ASP A 176 -20.58 -0.24 -10.29
N ASP A 177 -21.32 -1.30 -9.95
CA ASP A 177 -22.03 -1.42 -8.67
C ASP A 177 -21.05 -1.46 -7.48
N GLN A 178 -19.95 -2.22 -7.60
CA GLN A 178 -18.92 -2.29 -6.57
C GLN A 178 -18.18 -0.96 -6.43
N ILE A 179 -17.88 -0.29 -7.56
CA ILE A 179 -17.26 1.03 -7.56
C ILE A 179 -18.17 2.03 -6.84
N MET A 180 -19.48 1.98 -7.08
CA MET A 180 -20.46 2.81 -6.39
C MET A 180 -20.54 2.48 -4.90
N GLU A 181 -20.54 1.20 -4.52
CA GLU A 181 -20.50 0.74 -3.13
C GLU A 181 -19.24 1.27 -2.41
N ILE A 182 -18.06 1.12 -3.03
CA ILE A 182 -16.79 1.65 -2.48
C ILE A 182 -16.90 3.17 -2.32
N LYS A 183 -17.38 3.88 -3.35
CA LYS A 183 -17.48 5.34 -3.35
C LYS A 183 -18.35 5.87 -2.21
N LEU A 184 -19.48 5.20 -1.94
CA LEU A 184 -20.47 5.67 -0.96
C LEU A 184 -20.21 5.18 0.47
N HIS A 185 -19.54 4.02 0.63
CA HIS A 185 -19.52 3.32 1.93
C HIS A 185 -18.13 2.95 2.43
N ARG A 186 -17.08 3.11 1.63
CA ARG A 186 -15.73 2.70 1.98
C ARG A 186 -14.76 3.87 1.99
N GLN A 187 -13.73 3.75 2.82
CA GLN A 187 -12.58 4.64 2.80
C GLN A 187 -11.46 4.00 1.98
N LEU A 188 -10.72 4.81 1.22
CA LEU A 188 -9.55 4.40 0.45
C LEU A 188 -8.28 5.04 1.01
N ILE A 189 -7.17 4.31 0.96
CA ILE A 189 -5.81 4.86 1.10
C ILE A 189 -5.19 4.85 -0.29
N LEU A 190 -5.16 6.00 -0.94
CA LEU A 190 -4.58 6.17 -2.27
C LEU A 190 -3.06 6.32 -2.15
N ILE A 191 -2.33 5.50 -2.89
CA ILE A 191 -0.88 5.58 -3.00
C ILE A 191 -0.57 5.94 -4.45
N CYS A 192 -0.45 7.23 -4.72
CA CYS A 192 -0.26 7.79 -6.05
C CYS A 192 1.22 8.02 -6.32
N ASP A 193 1.79 7.22 -7.22
CA ASP A 193 3.21 7.25 -7.53
C ASP A 193 3.49 7.99 -8.85
N GLY A 194 4.52 8.84 -8.87
CA GLY A 194 5.02 9.46 -10.10
C GLY A 194 4.24 10.69 -10.56
N TYR A 195 3.89 11.63 -9.68
CA TYR A 195 3.16 12.85 -10.09
C TYR A 195 3.92 13.67 -11.15
N ASP A 196 5.23 13.82 -11.01
CA ASP A 196 6.07 14.54 -11.97
C ASP A 196 6.11 13.89 -13.36
N GLU A 197 5.96 12.58 -13.43
CA GLU A 197 5.98 11.81 -14.68
C GLU A 197 4.61 11.80 -15.37
N SER A 198 3.53 12.14 -14.65
CA SER A 198 2.15 12.16 -15.15
C SER A 198 1.78 13.44 -15.94
N GLN A 199 2.75 14.35 -16.13
CA GLN A 199 2.58 15.65 -16.80
C GLN A 199 1.49 16.55 -16.18
N GLN A 200 1.13 16.28 -14.92
CA GLN A 200 0.10 17.04 -14.22
C GLN A 200 0.68 18.31 -13.60
N LEU A 201 -0.10 19.38 -13.69
CA LEU A 201 0.15 20.65 -12.99
C LEU A 201 -1.04 21.04 -12.09
N VAL A 202 -2.01 20.15 -11.95
CA VAL A 202 -3.25 20.36 -11.22
C VAL A 202 -3.26 19.61 -9.90
N ASN A 203 -4.15 20.03 -9.00
CA ASN A 203 -4.36 19.38 -7.73
C ASN A 203 -5.30 18.18 -7.88
N LEU A 204 -4.74 16.97 -7.85
CA LEU A 204 -5.49 15.72 -8.08
C LEU A 204 -6.53 15.44 -6.99
N HIS A 205 -6.27 15.88 -5.75
CA HIS A 205 -7.26 15.80 -4.67
C HIS A 205 -8.50 16.62 -5.02
N ARG A 206 -8.30 17.84 -5.52
CA ARG A 206 -9.38 18.72 -5.97
C ARG A 206 -10.08 18.22 -7.23
N THR A 207 -9.33 17.88 -8.28
CA THR A 207 -9.93 17.55 -9.59
C THR A 207 -10.71 16.23 -9.57
N ASN A 208 -10.34 15.30 -8.68
CA ASN A 208 -11.08 14.05 -8.45
C ASN A 208 -12.14 14.16 -7.35
N PHE A 209 -12.43 15.38 -6.86
CA PHE A 209 -13.43 15.65 -5.81
C PHE A 209 -13.26 14.79 -4.55
N LEU A 210 -12.02 14.55 -4.14
CA LEU A 210 -11.74 13.73 -2.97
C LEU A 210 -12.24 14.42 -1.71
N ASN A 211 -12.85 13.64 -0.81
CA ASN A 211 -13.43 14.08 0.46
C ASN A 211 -14.48 15.20 0.31
N GLN A 212 -15.22 15.21 -0.80
CA GLN A 212 -16.39 16.06 -1.00
C GLN A 212 -17.68 15.28 -0.66
N PRO A 213 -18.78 15.97 -0.28
CA PRO A 213 -20.05 15.30 0.00
C PRO A 213 -20.54 14.41 -1.16
N GLY A 214 -20.83 13.14 -0.86
CA GLY A 214 -21.26 12.15 -1.86
C GLY A 214 -20.15 11.67 -2.82
N GLN A 215 -18.89 12.02 -2.55
CA GLN A 215 -17.72 11.60 -3.32
C GLN A 215 -16.81 10.68 -2.49
N TRP A 216 -15.65 10.33 -3.05
CA TRP A 216 -14.69 9.39 -2.46
C TRP A 216 -14.20 9.83 -1.08
N ASN A 217 -14.29 8.95 -0.08
CA ASN A 217 -13.63 9.12 1.22
C ASN A 217 -12.21 8.55 1.17
N THR A 218 -11.19 9.41 1.31
CA THR A 218 -9.81 9.06 1.01
C THR A 218 -8.78 9.68 1.96
N LYS A 219 -7.71 8.94 2.21
CA LYS A 219 -6.38 9.47 2.53
C LYS A 219 -5.52 9.35 1.28
N MET A 220 -4.81 10.40 0.91
CA MET A 220 -3.95 10.42 -0.27
C MET A 220 -2.49 10.54 0.13
N ILE A 221 -1.66 9.61 -0.34
CA ILE A 221 -0.20 9.69 -0.29
C ILE A 221 0.24 9.84 -1.74
N ILE A 222 0.95 10.93 -2.05
CA ILE A 222 1.37 11.24 -3.41
C ILE A 222 2.88 11.48 -3.46
N SER A 223 3.57 10.86 -4.41
CA SER A 223 5.01 11.00 -4.59
C SER A 223 5.35 11.94 -5.74
N CYS A 224 6.41 12.73 -5.58
CA CYS A 224 6.89 13.65 -6.61
C CYS A 224 8.40 13.86 -6.52
N ARG A 225 9.08 14.06 -7.66
CA ARG A 225 10.48 14.51 -7.68
C ARG A 225 10.62 15.94 -7.20
N THR A 226 11.62 16.18 -6.36
CA THR A 226 11.96 17.51 -5.84
C THR A 226 12.19 18.54 -6.96
N GLN A 227 12.85 18.10 -8.04
CA GLN A 227 13.23 18.95 -9.19
C GLN A 227 12.04 19.41 -10.03
N PHE A 228 10.89 18.76 -9.92
CA PHE A 228 9.68 19.11 -10.65
C PHE A 228 8.89 20.26 -9.99
N LEU A 229 9.25 20.61 -8.76
CA LEU A 229 8.52 21.59 -7.97
C LEU A 229 8.90 23.02 -8.40
N GLY A 230 7.88 23.83 -8.70
CA GLY A 230 8.03 25.28 -8.84
C GLY A 230 7.86 26.01 -7.49
N PRO A 231 8.06 27.33 -7.44
CA PRO A 231 7.99 28.11 -6.20
C PRO A 231 6.70 27.93 -5.37
N ASP A 232 5.56 27.73 -6.04
CA ASP A 232 4.23 27.63 -5.43
C ASP A 232 3.61 26.23 -5.58
N TYR A 233 4.44 25.18 -5.53
CA TYR A 233 3.98 23.81 -5.74
C TYR A 233 2.91 23.33 -4.75
N HIS A 234 2.83 23.91 -3.54
CA HIS A 234 1.80 23.56 -2.55
C HIS A 234 0.37 23.69 -3.11
N SER A 235 0.11 24.62 -4.02
CA SER A 235 -1.20 24.76 -4.68
C SER A 235 -1.65 23.49 -5.42
N ARG A 236 -0.70 22.62 -5.81
CA ARG A 236 -0.93 21.34 -6.49
C ARG A 236 -1.23 20.18 -5.54
N PHE A 237 -1.04 20.34 -4.23
CA PHE A 237 -1.17 19.21 -3.28
C PHE A 237 -2.00 19.53 -2.03
N VAL A 238 -2.07 20.80 -1.62
CA VAL A 238 -2.85 21.19 -0.44
C VAL A 238 -4.35 20.99 -0.72
N PRO A 239 -5.08 20.21 0.09
CA PRO A 239 -6.50 19.98 -0.11
C PRO A 239 -7.31 21.24 0.21
N GLN A 240 -8.58 21.24 -0.19
CA GLN A 240 -9.54 22.29 0.16
C GLN A 240 -10.32 21.88 1.43
N GLY A 241 -10.59 22.85 2.30
CA GLY A 241 -11.35 22.59 3.53
C GLY A 241 -12.84 22.40 3.28
N GLU A 242 -13.48 21.51 4.04
CA GLU A 242 -14.94 21.31 4.04
C GLU A 242 -15.68 22.63 4.32
N GLY A 243 -16.80 22.84 3.66
CA GLY A 243 -17.69 23.98 3.90
C GLY A 243 -17.16 25.34 3.42
N SER A 244 -16.00 25.42 2.78
CA SER A 244 -15.54 26.68 2.21
C SER A 244 -16.31 26.98 0.91
N HIS A 245 -17.32 27.85 1.01
CA HIS A 245 -18.05 28.41 -0.15
C HIS A 245 -17.14 29.08 -1.22
N TYR A 246 -15.84 29.20 -0.95
CA TYR A 246 -14.81 29.78 -1.82
C TYR A 246 -13.59 28.87 -2.07
N GLY A 247 -13.65 27.57 -1.74
CA GLY A 247 -12.58 26.61 -2.05
C GLY A 247 -11.22 26.97 -1.45
N ARG A 248 -11.20 27.44 -0.19
CA ARG A 248 -9.96 27.89 0.45
C ARG A 248 -9.01 26.72 0.70
N PRO A 249 -7.68 26.89 0.46
CA PRO A 249 -6.70 25.90 0.85
C PRO A 249 -6.80 25.58 2.34
N ALA A 250 -6.63 24.32 2.70
CA ALA A 250 -6.60 23.84 4.08
C ALA A 250 -5.22 23.22 4.41
N PRO A 251 -4.19 24.05 4.66
CA PRO A 251 -2.83 23.57 4.95
C PRO A 251 -2.75 22.63 6.16
N HIS A 252 -3.66 22.74 7.12
CA HIS A 252 -3.72 21.87 8.29
C HIS A 252 -4.04 20.40 7.95
N LEU A 253 -4.65 20.15 6.79
CA LEU A 253 -4.94 18.80 6.27
C LEU A 253 -3.81 18.25 5.39
N PHE A 254 -2.73 19.01 5.20
CA PHE A 254 -1.58 18.65 4.38
C PHE A 254 -0.37 18.29 5.25
N GLN A 255 0.41 17.31 4.80
CA GLN A 255 1.70 16.96 5.36
C GLN A 255 2.73 16.76 4.25
N GLU A 256 3.97 17.09 4.53
CA GLU A 256 5.10 16.84 3.63
C GLU A 256 6.15 15.96 4.33
N ALA A 257 6.84 15.14 3.55
CA ALA A 257 8.06 14.46 3.95
C ALA A 257 9.00 14.38 2.77
N VAL A 258 10.29 14.68 2.99
CA VAL A 258 11.34 14.63 1.97
C VAL A 258 12.29 13.51 2.32
N ILE A 259 12.41 12.49 1.47
CA ILE A 259 13.33 11.38 1.66
C ILE A 259 14.76 11.92 1.75
N ALA A 260 15.46 11.54 2.82
CA ALA A 260 16.85 11.83 3.01
C ALA A 260 17.74 10.81 2.27
N PRO A 261 18.92 11.21 1.78
CA PRO A 261 19.90 10.27 1.24
C PRO A 261 20.29 9.24 2.31
N PHE A 262 20.63 8.02 1.87
CA PHE A 262 21.04 6.97 2.80
C PHE A 262 22.22 7.39 3.67
N SER A 263 22.15 7.00 4.94
CA SER A 263 23.28 7.01 5.86
C SER A 263 24.23 5.86 5.55
N LYS A 264 25.46 5.92 6.08
CA LYS A 264 26.43 4.82 5.95
C LYS A 264 25.87 3.48 6.47
N ALA A 265 25.12 3.51 7.57
CA ALA A 265 24.48 2.32 8.13
C ALA A 265 23.38 1.75 7.21
N GLN A 266 22.61 2.61 6.54
CA GLN A 266 21.62 2.18 5.54
C GLN A 266 22.28 1.56 4.30
N ILE A 267 23.42 2.10 3.86
CA ILE A 267 24.22 1.52 2.77
C ILE A 267 24.73 0.13 3.17
N GLU A 268 25.33 0.00 4.36
CA GLU A 268 25.83 -1.28 4.85
C GLU A 268 24.73 -2.34 4.93
N ASN A 269 23.58 -2.00 5.53
CA ASN A 269 22.40 -2.89 5.59
C ASN A 269 21.88 -3.26 4.19
N TYR A 270 21.90 -2.33 3.24
CA TYR A 270 21.56 -2.63 1.85
C TYR A 270 22.50 -3.71 1.28
N VAL A 271 23.81 -3.55 1.45
CA VAL A 271 24.81 -4.52 0.97
C VAL A 271 24.63 -5.88 1.63
N GLU A 272 24.37 -5.93 2.94
CA GLU A 272 24.09 -7.17 3.67
C GLU A 272 22.89 -7.94 3.12
N GLN A 273 21.82 -7.25 2.75
CA GLN A 273 20.65 -7.86 2.11
C GLN A 273 20.88 -8.19 0.64
N TYR A 274 21.74 -7.43 -0.06
CA TYR A 274 22.04 -7.62 -1.46
C TYR A 274 22.90 -8.85 -1.72
N VAL A 275 23.97 -9.05 -0.94
CA VAL A 275 24.97 -10.12 -1.14
C VAL A 275 24.34 -11.52 -1.29
N PRO A 276 23.36 -11.95 -0.47
CA PRO A 276 22.78 -13.30 -0.57
C PRO A 276 21.87 -13.54 -1.77
N LEU A 277 21.48 -12.49 -2.52
CA LEU A 277 20.50 -12.62 -3.61
C LEU A 277 21.02 -13.46 -4.79
N GLU A 278 22.32 -13.47 -5.00
CA GLU A 278 22.97 -14.28 -6.02
C GLU A 278 24.26 -14.87 -5.45
N PRO A 279 24.71 -16.03 -5.94
CA PRO A 279 26.00 -16.59 -5.54
C PRO A 279 27.13 -15.66 -6.01
N ARG A 280 27.68 -14.88 -5.07
CA ARG A 280 28.78 -13.94 -5.31
C ARG A 280 30.02 -14.35 -4.52
N THR A 281 31.18 -14.00 -5.05
CA THR A 281 32.48 -14.25 -4.40
C THR A 281 32.76 -13.24 -3.29
N TRP A 282 32.19 -12.03 -3.40
CA TRP A 282 32.41 -10.95 -2.45
C TRP A 282 31.40 -10.98 -1.31
N ASN A 283 31.90 -10.80 -0.09
CA ASN A 283 31.07 -10.59 1.10
C ASN A 283 30.82 -9.08 1.34
N THR A 284 29.94 -8.77 2.29
CA THR A 284 29.59 -7.39 2.67
C THR A 284 30.82 -6.53 2.93
N LYS A 285 31.80 -7.06 3.66
CA LYS A 285 33.02 -6.31 4.00
C LYS A 285 33.81 -5.94 2.74
N THR A 286 33.99 -6.88 1.80
CA THR A 286 34.69 -6.61 0.54
C THR A 286 34.00 -5.50 -0.26
N TYR A 287 32.67 -5.53 -0.37
CA TYR A 287 31.91 -4.48 -1.03
C TYR A 287 32.08 -3.13 -0.33
N MET A 288 31.92 -3.08 0.99
CA MET A 288 32.06 -1.84 1.77
C MET A 288 33.48 -1.28 1.69
N ASP A 289 34.52 -2.12 1.76
CA ASP A 289 35.91 -1.69 1.59
C ASP A 289 36.15 -1.05 0.21
N ARG A 290 35.53 -1.61 -0.85
CA ARG A 290 35.62 -1.06 -2.21
C ARG A 290 34.86 0.25 -2.38
N LEU A 291 33.65 0.36 -1.82
CA LEU A 291 32.88 1.60 -1.81
C LEU A 291 33.63 2.73 -1.10
N ASN A 292 34.36 2.42 -0.02
CA ASN A 292 35.18 3.40 0.70
C ASN A 292 36.49 3.75 -0.02
N ALA A 293 37.07 2.80 -0.77
CA ALA A 293 38.36 3.00 -1.44
C ALA A 293 38.27 3.88 -2.71
N ILE A 294 37.11 3.89 -3.39
CA ILE A 294 36.92 4.68 -4.62
C ILE A 294 36.50 6.11 -4.23
N PRO A 295 37.29 7.14 -4.62
CA PRO A 295 36.97 8.53 -4.27
C PRO A 295 35.57 8.95 -4.72
N ASN A 296 34.84 9.65 -3.83
CA ASN A 296 33.47 10.16 -4.04
C ASN A 296 32.38 9.10 -4.27
N LEU A 297 32.71 7.81 -4.33
CA LEU A 297 31.71 6.77 -4.59
C LEU A 297 30.72 6.64 -3.42
N LEU A 298 31.22 6.72 -2.18
CA LEU A 298 30.35 6.61 -1.00
C LEU A 298 29.27 7.70 -0.97
N ASP A 299 29.59 8.91 -1.40
CA ASP A 299 28.61 10.01 -1.48
C ASP A 299 27.58 9.79 -2.60
N LEU A 300 28.02 9.22 -3.73
CA LEU A 300 27.15 8.90 -4.86
C LEU A 300 26.12 7.82 -4.49
N VAL A 301 26.55 6.76 -3.80
CA VAL A 301 25.71 5.62 -3.43
C VAL A 301 24.81 5.88 -2.21
N ARG A 302 24.78 7.13 -1.70
CA ARG A 302 23.70 7.57 -0.80
C ARG A 302 22.35 7.61 -1.52
N ASN A 303 22.35 7.64 -2.86
CA ASN A 303 21.16 7.40 -3.66
C ASN A 303 20.96 5.87 -3.84
N PRO A 304 19.82 5.29 -3.43
CA PRO A 304 19.59 3.85 -3.47
C PRO A 304 19.70 3.23 -4.87
N PHE A 305 19.27 3.94 -5.92
CA PHE A 305 19.39 3.48 -7.29
C PHE A 305 20.85 3.47 -7.77
N LEU A 306 21.65 4.47 -7.38
CA LEU A 306 23.07 4.48 -7.71
C LEU A 306 23.85 3.43 -6.92
N LEU A 307 23.42 3.13 -5.68
CA LEU A 307 23.96 2.02 -4.91
C LEU A 307 23.74 0.68 -5.62
N SER A 308 22.52 0.39 -6.10
CA SER A 308 22.26 -0.87 -6.80
C SER A 308 23.13 -1.01 -8.05
N LEU A 309 23.23 0.05 -8.86
CA LEU A 309 24.09 0.06 -10.05
C LEU A 309 25.57 -0.09 -9.70
N ALA A 310 26.04 0.53 -8.62
CA ALA A 310 27.42 0.39 -8.17
C ALA A 310 27.73 -1.05 -7.73
N LEU A 311 26.82 -1.71 -7.00
CA LEU A 311 27.01 -3.09 -6.57
C LEU A 311 26.96 -4.09 -7.74
N GLU A 312 26.16 -3.81 -8.77
CA GLU A 312 26.13 -4.59 -10.01
C GLU A 312 27.38 -4.39 -10.87
N ALA A 313 27.93 -3.18 -10.91
CA ALA A 313 29.12 -2.85 -11.71
C ALA A 313 30.44 -3.27 -11.04
N LEU A 314 30.46 -3.36 -9.70
CA LEU A 314 31.61 -3.89 -8.97
C LEU A 314 31.72 -5.40 -9.23
N PRO A 315 32.94 -5.94 -9.43
CA PRO A 315 33.10 -7.37 -9.68
C PRO A 315 32.52 -8.18 -8.51
N GLY A 316 31.65 -9.14 -8.81
CA GLY A 316 30.99 -10.04 -7.87
C GLY A 316 31.30 -11.50 -8.17
#